data_AF-A0A6M3LFY5-F1
#
_entry.id   AF-A0A6M3LFY5-F1
#
_cell.length_a   1.000
_cell.length_b   1.000
_cell.length_c   1.000
_cell.angle_alpha   90.00
_cell.angle_beta   90.00
_cell.angle_gamma   90.00
#
_symmetry.space_group_name_H-M   'P 1'
#
loop_
_entity.id
_entity.type
_entity.pdbx_description
1 polymer ?
#
loop_
_entity_poly.entity_id
_entity_poly.type
_entity_poly.pdbx_seq_one_letter_code
_entity_poly.pdbx_strand_id
1 'polypeptide(L)' 'MEKVVITNKEFTKNDYFSKCCEIVGIKVTKRQSSKFRNEKGLAWKIGRMKVKSDSQL' A
#
# COMPACT_ATOMS: atom_id res chain seq x y z
N MET A 1 13.17 7.04 20.30
CA MET A 1 12.96 6.50 18.94
C MET A 1 12.47 7.61 18.05
N GLU A 2 13.29 8.10 17.13
CA GLU A 2 12.85 9.05 16.11
C GLU A 2 11.75 8.38 15.26
N LYS A 3 10.56 8.98 15.23
CA LYS A 3 9.52 8.58 14.29
C LYS A 3 9.94 9.09 12.93
N VAL A 4 10.44 8.20 12.07
CA VAL A 4 10.66 8.51 10.65
C VAL A 4 9.30 8.85 10.03
N VAL A 5 9.04 10.13 9.83
CA VAL A 5 7.83 10.60 9.15
C VAL A 5 7.99 10.32 7.66
N ILE A 6 7.48 9.18 7.19
CA ILE A 6 7.50 8.82 5.77
C ILE A 6 6.47 9.69 5.03
N THR A 7 6.91 10.43 4.03
CA THR A 7 6.04 11.22 3.16
C THR A 7 5.26 10.33 2.19
N ASN A 8 4.15 10.82 1.64
CA ASN A 8 3.38 10.06 0.64
C ASN A 8 4.18 9.78 -0.65
N LYS A 9 5.19 10.60 -0.96
CA LYS A 9 6.12 10.41 -2.09
C LYS A 9 7.11 9.29 -1.80
N GLU A 10 7.55 9.11 -0.56
CA GLU A 10 8.41 8.00 -0.18
C GLU A 10 7.60 6.71 -0.06
N PHE A 11 6.38 6.80 0.48
CA PHE A 11 5.51 5.63 0.63
C PHE A 11 5.13 4.98 -0.71
N THR A 12 5.16 5.70 -1.83
CA THR A 12 4.97 5.07 -3.15
C THR A 12 6.07 4.08 -3.52
N LYS A 13 7.20 4.07 -2.83
CA LYS A 13 8.28 3.11 -3.03
C LYS A 13 8.16 1.88 -2.11
N ASN A 14 7.13 1.81 -1.27
CA ASN A 14 6.95 0.69 -0.36
C ASN A 14 6.48 -0.54 -1.13
N ASP A 15 7.22 -1.64 -1.06
CA ASP A 15 6.95 -2.86 -1.83
C ASP A 15 5.61 -3.50 -1.47
N TYR A 16 5.23 -3.49 -0.19
CA TYR A 16 3.94 -4.02 0.26
C TYR A 16 2.78 -3.25 -0.37
N PHE A 17 2.85 -1.91 -0.34
CA PHE A 17 1.86 -1.07 -1.00
C PHE A 17 1.84 -1.26 -2.52
N SER A 18 3.00 -1.32 -3.16
CA SER A 18 3.12 -1.52 -4.61
C SER A 18 2.48 -2.85 -5.05
N LYS A 19 2.78 -3.95 -4.34
CA LYS A 19 2.13 -5.26 -4.57
C LYS A 19 0.62 -5.20 -4.35
N CYS A 20 0.16 -4.52 -3.30
CA CYS A 20 -1.28 -4.34 -3.07
C CYS A 20 -1.96 -3.57 -4.21
N CYS A 21 -1.29 -2.57 -4.79
CA CYS A 21 -1.78 -1.83 -5.95
C CYS A 21 -1.83 -2.69 -7.21
N GLU A 22 -0.79 -3.49 -7.47
CA GLU A 22 -0.71 -4.42 -8.60
C GLU A 22 -1.84 -5.46 -8.58
N ILE A 23 -2.06 -6.11 -7.43
CA ILE A 23 -3.11 -7.12 -7.24
C ILE A 23 -4.52 -6.61 -7.57
N VAL A 24 -4.77 -5.32 -7.34
CA VAL A 24 -6.08 -4.69 -7.62
C VAL A 24 -6.09 -3.92 -8.95
N GLY A 25 -5.02 -4.02 -9.75
CA GLY A 25 -4.94 -3.44 -11.09
C GLY A 25 -4.86 -1.90 -11.12
N ILE A 26 -4.32 -1.25 -10.08
CA ILE A 26 -4.19 0.21 -10.04
C ILE A 26 -2.74 0.67 -10.07
N LYS A 27 -2.48 1.81 -10.73
CA LYS A 27 -1.15 2.43 -10.74
C LYS A 27 -0.81 3.05 -9.38
N VAL A 28 0.43 2.82 -8.93
CA VAL A 28 1.00 3.46 -7.74
C VAL A 28 1.08 4.97 -7.95
N THR A 29 0.45 5.75 -7.07
CA THR A 29 0.48 7.22 -7.10
C THR A 29 0.45 7.80 -5.68
N LYS A 30 0.85 9.08 -5.54
CA LYS A 30 0.78 9.81 -4.26
C LYS A 30 -0.64 9.84 -3.65
N ARG A 31 -1.68 9.83 -4.49
CA ARG A 31 -3.07 9.80 -4.01
C ARG A 31 -3.43 8.43 -3.46
N GLN A 32 -2.99 7.36 -4.12
CA GLN A 32 -3.20 6.00 -3.63
C GLN A 32 -2.38 5.71 -2.37
N SER A 33 -1.16 6.25 -2.25
CA SER A 33 -0.38 6.11 -1.00
C SER A 33 -1.07 6.81 0.17
N SER A 34 -1.59 8.01 -0.04
CA SER A 34 -2.42 8.70 0.97
C SER A 34 -3.65 7.87 1.36
N LYS A 35 -4.41 7.35 0.37
CA LYS A 35 -5.57 6.50 0.64
C LYS A 35 -5.18 5.26 1.43
N PHE A 36 -4.14 4.55 1.00
CA PHE A 36 -3.68 3.31 1.62
C PHE A 36 -3.23 3.55 3.07
N ARG A 37 -2.45 4.61 3.33
CA ARG A 37 -2.02 4.98 4.69
C ARG A 37 -3.16 5.40 5.61
N ASN A 38 -4.22 5.98 5.05
CA ASN A 38 -5.44 6.29 5.79
C ASN A 38 -6.43 5.10 5.80
N GLU A 39 -5.96 3.90 5.48
CA GLU A 39 -6.74 2.66 5.51
C GLU A 39 -7.96 2.68 4.57
N LYS A 40 -7.83 3.41 3.47
CA LYS A 40 -8.87 3.65 2.47
C LYS A 40 -8.44 3.16 1.09
N GLY A 41 -9.42 3.01 0.21
CA GLY A 41 -9.22 2.62 -1.18
C GLY A 41 -9.08 1.12 -1.41
N LEU A 42 -9.09 0.73 -2.69
CA LEU A 42 -9.13 -0.67 -3.13
C LEU A 42 -7.88 -1.46 -2.71
N ALA A 43 -6.69 -0.87 -2.87
CA ALA A 43 -5.43 -1.53 -2.50
C ALA A 43 -5.39 -1.88 -1.01
N TRP A 44 -5.90 -1.00 -0.12
CA TRP A 44 -5.99 -1.33 1.30
C TRP A 44 -7.11 -2.33 1.59
N LYS A 45 -8.31 -2.13 1.02
CA LYS A 45 -9.46 -3.01 1.34
C LYS A 45 -9.28 -4.44 0.85
N ILE A 46 -8.71 -4.61 -0.34
CA ILE A 46 -8.62 -5.91 -1.04
C ILE A 46 -7.16 -6.35 -1.15
N GLY A 47 -6.29 -5.51 -1.71
CA GLY A 47 -4.89 -5.84 -1.97
C GLY A 47 -4.17 -6.33 -0.72
N ARG A 48 -4.35 -5.64 0.42
CA ARG A 48 -3.73 -6.01 1.70
C ARG A 48 -4.08 -7.43 2.17
N MET A 49 -5.33 -7.87 1.93
CA MET A 49 -5.81 -9.18 2.38
C MET A 49 -5.19 -10.29 1.52
N LYS A 50 -5.13 -10.05 0.21
CA LYS A 50 -4.52 -10.98 -0.75
C LYS A 50 -3.00 -11.14 -0.53
N VAL A 51 -2.27 -10.05 -0.28
CA VAL A 51 -0.84 -10.17 0.05
C VAL A 51 -0.63 -10.96 1.36
N LYS A 52 -1.52 -10.78 2.35
CA LYS A 52 -1.44 -11.53 3.61
C LYS A 52 -1.73 -13.02 3.44
N SER A 53 -2.72 -13.39 2.62
CA SER A 53 -3.00 -14.80 2.33
C SER A 53 -1.83 -15.47 1.61
N ASP A 54 -1.18 -14.75 0.68
CA ASP A 54 -0.07 -15.29 -0.10
C ASP A 54 1.23 -15.44 0.72
N SER A 55 1.33 -14.74 1.85
CA SER A 55 2.49 -14.80 2.76
C SER A 55 2.39 -15.93 3.80
N GLN A 56 1.30 -16.72 3.79
CA GLN A 56 1.07 -17.85 4.71
C GLN A 56 1.16 -19.22 4.03
N LEU A 57 1.68 -19.31 2.81
CA LEU A 57 2.00 -20.54 2.09
C LEU A 57 3.51 -20.84 2.15
#